data_AF-A0A7W5D8T0-F1
#
_entry.id   AF-A0A7W5D8T0-F1
#
_cell.length_a   1.000
_cell.length_b   1.000
_cell.length_c   1.000
_cell.angle_alpha   90.00
_cell.angle_beta   90.00
_cell.angle_gamma   90.00
#
_symmetry.space_group_name_H-M   'P 1'
#
loop_
_entity.id
_entity.type
_entity.pdbx_description
1 polymer ?
#
loop_
_entity_poly.entity_id
_entity_poly.type
_entity_poly.pdbx_seq_one_letter_code
_entity_poly.pdbx_strand_id
1 'polypeptide(L)'
;MNLRRLQITGPSGLPYRLGGIMNVHDGEVLLGTLDPVPVTSDGSEVHIEHFRPANVVRDAQIHIGRLIFLEICQFLAEGFHQVQTVSFAFTRRVDILGGGSQQAAARAETMERIGAVNVTIAPHAMAGHFVVAGCWHYNRENLRALGVVLVEERLRYTKWASQARPAPGVLKGLRSLLVR
;
A
#
# COMPACT_ATOMS: atom_id res chain seq x y z
N MET A 1 20.91 7.39 4.87
CA MET A 1 19.72 7.83 4.11
C MET A 1 18.50 7.27 4.81
N ASN A 2 17.60 8.10 5.36
CA ASN A 2 16.43 7.63 6.10
C ASN A 2 15.28 7.42 5.11
N LEU A 3 15.00 6.16 4.76
CA LEU A 3 13.87 5.83 3.92
C LEU A 3 12.60 5.94 4.76
N ARG A 4 11.73 6.89 4.41
CA ARG A 4 10.51 7.17 5.16
C ARG A 4 9.61 5.94 5.15
N ARG A 5 9.43 5.33 6.33
CA ARG A 5 8.48 4.23 6.55
C ARG A 5 7.08 4.80 6.64
N LEU A 6 6.12 4.17 5.96
CA LEU A 6 4.72 4.52 6.14
C LEU A 6 4.25 4.10 7.54
N GLN A 7 3.50 4.96 8.20
CA GLN A 7 2.96 4.68 9.52
C GLN A 7 1.60 3.98 9.37
N ILE A 8 1.42 2.88 10.09
CA ILE A 8 0.17 2.11 10.12
C ILE A 8 -0.48 2.26 11.49
N THR A 9 -1.75 2.65 11.51
CA THR A 9 -2.54 2.88 12.73
C THR A 9 -3.95 2.29 12.60
N GLY A 10 -4.68 2.24 13.69
CA GLY A 10 -6.12 2.09 13.72
C GLY A 10 -6.85 3.43 13.55
N PRO A 11 -8.17 3.47 13.77
CA PRO A 11 -8.95 4.70 13.79
C PRO A 11 -8.36 5.75 14.74
N SER A 12 -8.44 7.03 14.33
CA SER A 12 -8.02 8.18 15.14
C SER A 12 -6.54 8.15 15.59
N GLY A 13 -5.67 7.44 14.85
CA GLY A 13 -4.25 7.33 15.16
C GLY A 13 -3.92 6.37 16.31
N LEU A 14 -4.91 5.64 16.83
CA LEU A 14 -4.71 4.62 17.86
C LEU A 14 -3.88 3.44 17.31
N PRO A 15 -3.28 2.60 18.17
CA PRO A 15 -2.65 1.36 17.72
C PRO A 15 -3.63 0.49 16.93
N TYR A 16 -3.15 -0.05 15.80
CA TYR A 16 -3.94 -0.98 15.00
C TYR A 16 -4.25 -2.24 15.80
N ARG A 17 -5.50 -2.72 15.68
CA ARG A 17 -5.95 -4.00 16.23
C ARG A 17 -6.24 -4.94 15.08
N LEU A 18 -5.73 -6.16 15.16
CA LEU A 18 -5.94 -7.19 14.15
C LEU A 18 -7.45 -7.38 13.88
N GLY A 19 -7.86 -7.34 12.61
CA GLY A 19 -9.28 -7.40 12.22
C GLY A 19 -10.00 -6.06 12.15
N GLY A 20 -9.40 -5.00 12.70
CA GLY A 20 -9.95 -3.66 12.69
C GLY A 20 -9.66 -2.88 11.41
N ILE A 21 -10.09 -1.62 11.41
CA ILE A 21 -9.76 -0.65 10.36
C ILE A 21 -8.27 -0.34 10.40
N MET A 22 -7.60 -0.38 9.25
CA MET A 22 -6.20 -0.03 9.10
C MET A 22 -6.05 1.28 8.33
N ASN A 23 -5.37 2.26 8.93
CA ASN A 23 -5.03 3.54 8.29
C ASN A 23 -3.54 3.58 7.97
N VAL A 24 -3.20 4.07 6.78
CA VAL A 24 -1.82 4.17 6.29
C VAL A 24 -1.47 5.64 6.07
N HIS A 25 -0.35 6.08 6.64
CA HIS A 25 0.05 7.48 6.69
C HIS A 25 1.50 7.71 6.23
N ASP A 26 1.76 8.91 5.70
CA ASP A 26 3.11 9.48 5.53
C ASP A 26 3.23 10.73 6.41
N GLY A 27 3.76 10.56 7.62
CA GLY A 27 3.66 11.57 8.68
C GLY A 27 2.19 11.86 9.01
N GLU A 28 1.79 13.12 9.00
CA GLU A 28 0.41 13.53 9.27
C GLU A 28 -0.57 13.28 8.10
N VAL A 29 -0.07 12.87 6.94
CA VAL A 29 -0.90 12.72 5.74
C VAL A 29 -1.48 11.31 5.66
N LEU A 30 -2.80 11.19 5.75
CA LEU A 30 -3.51 9.94 5.46
C LEU A 30 -3.39 9.60 3.96
N LEU A 31 -2.83 8.44 3.65
CA LEU A 31 -2.71 7.91 2.29
C LEU A 31 -3.90 7.02 1.92
N GLY A 32 -4.48 6.33 2.89
CA GLY A 32 -5.71 5.58 2.70
C GLY A 32 -6.02 4.63 3.84
N THR A 33 -7.12 3.91 3.66
CA THR A 33 -7.72 3.05 4.68
C THR A 33 -8.04 1.68 4.09
N LEU A 34 -7.87 0.63 4.88
CA LEU A 34 -8.37 -0.72 4.61
C LEU A 34 -9.47 -1.05 5.62
N ASP A 35 -10.65 -1.35 5.11
CA ASP A 35 -11.83 -1.64 5.92
C ASP A 35 -12.86 -2.47 5.12
N PRO A 36 -13.19 -3.70 5.53
CA PRO A 36 -12.57 -4.45 6.64
C PRO A 36 -11.17 -5.00 6.27
N VAL A 37 -10.42 -5.43 7.29
CA VAL A 37 -9.23 -6.29 7.13
C VAL A 37 -9.57 -7.66 7.72
N PRO A 38 -10.14 -8.60 6.94
CA PRO A 38 -10.57 -9.89 7.46
C PRO A 38 -9.40 -10.69 8.03
N VAL A 39 -9.69 -11.45 9.08
CA VAL A 39 -8.72 -12.30 9.77
C VAL A 39 -9.40 -13.64 10.07
N THR A 40 -8.68 -14.74 9.93
CA THR A 40 -9.18 -16.05 10.36
C THR A 40 -9.45 -16.07 11.86
N SER A 41 -10.32 -16.99 12.30
CA SER A 41 -10.73 -17.08 13.71
C SER A 41 -9.59 -17.31 14.69
N ASP A 42 -8.50 -17.95 14.23
CA ASP A 42 -7.28 -18.21 14.98
C ASP A 42 -6.25 -17.07 14.89
N GLY A 43 -6.52 -16.03 14.09
CA GLY A 43 -5.61 -14.91 13.90
C GLY A 43 -4.42 -15.18 12.98
N SER A 44 -4.35 -16.35 12.34
CA SER A 44 -3.17 -16.80 11.59
C SER A 44 -3.08 -16.24 10.17
N GLU A 45 -4.22 -15.91 9.56
CA GLU A 45 -4.27 -15.32 8.22
C GLU A 45 -4.96 -13.96 8.24
N VAL A 46 -4.36 -13.00 7.52
CA VAL A 46 -4.94 -11.67 7.27
C VAL A 46 -5.21 -11.53 5.78
N HIS A 47 -6.43 -11.10 5.41
CA HIS A 47 -6.82 -10.85 4.02
C HIS A 47 -6.86 -9.35 3.69
N ILE A 48 -6.27 -8.96 2.56
CA ILE A 48 -6.10 -7.56 2.12
C ILE A 48 -6.72 -7.34 0.74
N GLU A 49 -7.91 -6.74 0.66
CA GLU A 49 -8.60 -6.52 -0.63
C GLU A 49 -9.10 -5.07 -0.84
N HIS A 50 -9.57 -4.40 0.22
CA HIS A 50 -10.34 -3.17 0.11
C HIS A 50 -9.57 -1.88 0.45
N PHE A 51 -8.42 -1.65 -0.21
CA PHE A 51 -7.70 -0.39 -0.02
C PHE A 51 -8.42 0.81 -0.65
N ARG A 52 -8.89 1.72 0.20
CA ARG A 52 -9.53 2.98 -0.18
C ARG A 52 -8.50 4.12 -0.07
N PRO A 53 -7.95 4.63 -1.19
CA PRO A 53 -7.05 5.78 -1.12
C PRO A 53 -7.72 7.02 -0.53
N ALA A 54 -6.95 7.86 0.14
CA ALA A 54 -7.35 9.21 0.48
C ALA A 54 -7.34 10.13 -0.77
N ASN A 55 -7.98 11.29 -0.67
CA ASN A 55 -8.09 12.23 -1.79
C ASN A 55 -6.72 12.71 -2.28
N VAL A 56 -5.78 13.01 -1.37
CA VAL A 56 -4.41 13.39 -1.72
C VAL A 56 -3.71 12.39 -2.65
N VAL A 57 -4.02 11.09 -2.52
CA VAL A 57 -3.46 10.02 -3.37
C VAL A 57 -4.20 9.94 -4.71
N ARG A 58 -5.51 10.15 -4.72
CA ARG A 58 -6.33 10.17 -5.94
C ARG A 58 -6.00 11.37 -6.81
N ASP A 59 -5.89 12.55 -6.21
CA ASP A 59 -5.71 13.82 -6.91
C ASP A 59 -4.31 13.91 -7.53
N ALA A 60 -3.30 13.37 -6.84
CA ALA A 60 -1.92 13.33 -7.32
C ALA A 60 -1.61 12.10 -8.21
N GLN A 61 -2.63 11.26 -8.54
CA GLN A 61 -2.49 10.05 -9.37
C GLN A 61 -1.32 9.16 -8.95
N ILE A 62 -1.12 8.99 -7.64
CA ILE A 62 0.03 8.27 -7.11
C ILE A 62 -0.23 6.76 -7.09
N HIS A 63 0.67 6.01 -7.74
CA HIS A 63 0.65 4.55 -7.68
C HIS A 63 1.38 4.03 -6.42
N ILE A 64 0.76 4.18 -5.25
CA ILE A 64 1.33 3.72 -3.96
C ILE A 64 0.88 2.33 -3.50
N GLY A 65 -0.06 1.70 -4.22
CA GLY A 65 -0.66 0.44 -3.76
C GLY A 65 0.37 -0.66 -3.50
N ARG A 66 1.42 -0.73 -4.33
CA ARG A 66 2.53 -1.66 -4.15
C ARG A 66 3.33 -1.39 -2.88
N LEU A 67 3.72 -0.14 -2.62
CA LEU A 67 4.44 0.21 -1.40
C LEU A 67 3.59 -0.10 -0.16
N ILE A 68 2.31 0.26 -0.18
CA ILE A 68 1.39 0.01 0.94
C ILE A 68 1.31 -1.47 1.27
N PHE A 69 1.18 -2.33 0.26
CA PHE A 69 1.17 -3.77 0.47
C PHE A 69 2.41 -4.27 1.22
N LEU A 70 3.59 -3.85 0.75
CA LEU A 70 4.86 -4.25 1.34
C LEU A 70 5.02 -3.73 2.78
N GLU A 71 4.58 -2.50 3.03
CA GLU A 71 4.57 -1.89 4.38
C GLU A 71 3.63 -2.64 5.33
N ILE A 72 2.47 -3.08 4.84
CA ILE A 72 1.53 -3.90 5.61
C ILE A 72 2.13 -5.25 5.95
N CYS A 73 2.74 -5.96 4.99
CA CYS A 73 3.41 -7.23 5.25
C CYS A 73 4.52 -7.06 6.30
N GLN A 74 5.34 -6.02 6.20
CA GLN A 74 6.38 -5.75 7.19
C GLN A 74 5.77 -5.44 8.57
N PHE A 75 4.75 -4.59 8.62
CA PHE A 75 4.11 -4.20 9.87
C PHE A 75 3.43 -5.36 10.58
N LEU A 76 2.70 -6.21 9.84
CA LEU A 76 2.05 -7.39 10.41
C LEU A 76 3.10 -8.39 10.92
N ALA A 77 4.14 -8.64 10.14
CA ALA A 77 5.22 -9.54 10.50
C ALA A 77 6.00 -9.10 11.76
N GLU A 78 6.18 -7.79 11.97
CA GLU A 78 6.89 -7.25 13.13
C GLU A 78 5.99 -7.15 14.38
N GLY A 79 4.70 -6.84 14.20
CA GLY A 79 3.79 -6.54 15.30
C GLY A 79 2.89 -7.69 15.78
N PHE A 80 2.68 -8.71 14.95
CA PHE A 80 1.68 -9.76 15.20
C PHE A 80 2.27 -11.15 14.94
N HIS A 81 2.93 -11.72 15.95
CA HIS A 81 3.59 -13.02 15.84
C HIS A 81 2.65 -14.19 15.53
N GLN A 82 1.34 -14.06 15.80
CA GLN A 82 0.36 -15.07 15.42
C GLN A 82 0.08 -15.11 13.92
N VAL A 83 0.36 -14.03 13.17
CA VAL A 83 0.09 -13.97 11.73
C VAL A 83 1.15 -14.77 10.98
N GLN A 84 0.72 -15.82 10.32
CA GLN A 84 1.55 -16.70 9.50
C GLN A 84 1.37 -16.42 8.02
N THR A 85 0.22 -15.89 7.61
CA THR A 85 -0.12 -15.67 6.21
C THR A 85 -0.79 -14.31 6.01
N VAL A 86 -0.40 -13.62 4.95
CA VAL A 86 -1.12 -12.45 4.43
C VAL A 86 -1.59 -12.78 3.02
N SER A 87 -2.90 -12.94 2.85
CA SER A 87 -3.53 -13.07 1.54
C SER A 87 -4.03 -11.72 1.06
N PHE A 88 -4.10 -11.54 -0.25
CA PHE A 88 -4.40 -10.23 -0.80
C PHE A 88 -5.00 -10.29 -2.20
N ALA A 89 -5.80 -9.28 -2.55
CA ALA A 89 -6.49 -9.15 -3.84
C ALA A 89 -6.57 -7.68 -4.27
N PHE A 90 -5.79 -7.26 -5.28
CA PHE A 90 -5.80 -5.87 -5.75
C PHE A 90 -6.78 -5.64 -6.90
N THR A 91 -7.83 -4.83 -6.69
CA THR A 91 -8.89 -4.56 -7.70
C THR A 91 -8.78 -3.20 -8.42
N ARG A 92 -7.62 -2.53 -8.37
CA ARG A 92 -7.56 -1.10 -8.74
C ARG A 92 -7.61 -0.77 -10.23
N ARG A 93 -8.20 0.41 -10.52
CA ARG A 93 -8.21 1.13 -11.81
C ARG A 93 -6.82 1.17 -12.46
N VAL A 94 -6.85 0.96 -13.76
CA VAL A 94 -5.75 1.12 -14.70
C VAL A 94 -6.07 2.39 -15.48
N ASP A 95 -5.10 3.31 -15.61
CA ASP A 95 -5.25 4.44 -16.53
C ASP A 95 -5.43 3.91 -17.95
N ILE A 96 -6.46 4.42 -18.63
CA ILE A 96 -6.94 3.99 -19.96
C ILE A 96 -5.84 4.03 -21.05
N LEU A 97 -4.71 4.67 -20.76
CA LEU A 97 -3.57 4.84 -21.67
C LEU A 97 -2.44 3.81 -21.48
N GLY A 98 -2.47 2.94 -20.47
CA GLY A 98 -1.41 1.95 -20.20
C GLY A 98 -1.96 0.60 -19.76
N GLY A 99 -2.00 -0.36 -20.69
CA GLY A 99 -2.70 -1.66 -20.62
C GLY A 99 -2.75 -2.33 -19.24
N GLY A 100 -3.96 -2.64 -18.78
CA GLY A 100 -4.21 -3.19 -17.44
C GLY A 100 -3.50 -4.51 -17.15
N SER A 101 -3.19 -5.26 -18.19
CA SER A 101 -2.37 -6.47 -18.12
C SER A 101 -0.94 -6.18 -17.64
N GLN A 102 -0.32 -5.07 -18.07
CA GLN A 102 1.04 -4.72 -17.68
C GLN A 102 1.12 -4.32 -16.19
N GLN A 103 0.14 -3.58 -15.69
CA GLN A 103 0.08 -3.25 -14.27
C GLN A 103 -0.21 -4.48 -13.40
N ALA A 104 -1.08 -5.38 -13.87
CA ALA A 104 -1.34 -6.64 -13.20
C ALA A 104 -0.09 -7.52 -13.15
N ALA A 105 0.64 -7.63 -14.27
CA ALA A 105 1.90 -8.35 -14.34
C ALA A 105 2.96 -7.76 -13.39
N ALA A 106 3.13 -6.44 -13.35
CA ALA A 106 4.08 -5.79 -12.44
C ALA A 106 3.74 -6.00 -10.96
N ARG A 107 2.44 -6.12 -10.63
CA ARG A 107 1.99 -6.48 -9.28
C ARG A 107 2.33 -7.94 -8.98
N ALA A 108 1.99 -8.86 -9.87
CA ALA A 108 2.31 -10.29 -9.72
C ALA A 108 3.82 -10.51 -9.57
N GLU A 109 4.64 -9.88 -10.41
CA GLU A 109 6.10 -9.91 -10.32
C GLU A 109 6.58 -9.42 -8.94
N THR A 110 6.00 -8.33 -8.42
CA THR A 110 6.36 -7.84 -7.08
C THR A 110 6.03 -8.86 -5.99
N MET A 111 4.89 -9.54 -6.10
CA MET A 111 4.47 -10.57 -5.15
C MET A 111 5.43 -11.75 -5.16
N GLU A 112 5.77 -12.24 -6.34
CA GLU A 112 6.73 -13.33 -6.52
C GLU A 112 8.11 -12.94 -5.96
N ARG A 113 8.56 -11.71 -6.23
CA ARG A 113 9.85 -11.20 -5.70
C ARG A 113 9.94 -11.14 -4.18
N ILE A 114 8.81 -11.07 -3.46
CA ILE A 114 8.80 -11.13 -1.99
C ILE A 114 8.53 -12.53 -1.44
N GLY A 115 8.46 -13.54 -2.30
CA GLY A 115 8.19 -14.93 -1.93
C GLY A 115 6.70 -15.25 -1.70
N ALA A 116 5.79 -14.45 -2.27
CA ALA A 116 4.39 -14.85 -2.31
C ALA A 116 4.20 -16.04 -3.25
N VAL A 117 3.27 -16.91 -2.89
CA VAL A 117 2.91 -18.12 -3.64
C VAL A 117 1.45 -18.06 -4.06
N ASN A 118 1.06 -18.97 -4.95
CA ASN A 118 -0.30 -19.01 -5.52
C ASN A 118 -0.71 -17.66 -6.14
N VAL A 119 0.26 -16.98 -6.76
CA VAL A 119 0.03 -15.70 -7.43
C VAL A 119 -0.81 -15.95 -8.67
N THR A 120 -1.97 -15.31 -8.74
CA THR A 120 -2.94 -15.43 -9.82
C THR A 120 -3.31 -14.06 -10.34
N ILE A 121 -3.52 -13.97 -11.66
CA ILE A 121 -4.07 -12.80 -12.32
C ILE A 121 -5.39 -13.22 -12.95
N ALA A 122 -6.50 -12.64 -12.51
CA ALA A 122 -7.83 -12.92 -13.03
C ALA A 122 -8.45 -11.64 -13.61
N PRO A 123 -9.20 -11.74 -14.72
CA PRO A 123 -9.99 -10.60 -15.20
C PRO A 123 -11.08 -10.27 -14.16
N HIS A 124 -11.34 -8.98 -13.96
CA HIS A 124 -12.46 -8.51 -13.15
C HIS A 124 -13.69 -8.27 -14.04
N ALA A 125 -14.89 -8.24 -13.46
CA ALA A 125 -16.15 -7.98 -14.19
C ALA A 125 -16.20 -6.62 -14.93
N MET A 126 -15.25 -5.72 -14.64
CA MET A 126 -15.10 -4.45 -15.32
C MET A 126 -14.04 -4.58 -16.42
N ALA A 127 -14.36 -4.17 -17.65
CA ALA A 127 -13.45 -4.28 -18.78
C ALA A 127 -12.12 -3.55 -18.51
N GLY A 128 -11.00 -4.22 -18.82
CA GLY A 128 -9.64 -3.69 -18.62
C GLY A 128 -9.14 -3.77 -17.18
N HIS A 129 -9.91 -4.34 -16.25
CA HIS A 129 -9.51 -4.52 -14.85
C HIS A 129 -9.07 -5.97 -14.61
N PHE A 130 -8.04 -6.11 -13.80
CA PHE A 130 -7.53 -7.40 -13.35
C PHE A 130 -7.41 -7.39 -11.83
N VAL A 131 -7.73 -8.53 -11.23
CA VAL A 131 -7.44 -8.83 -9.84
C VAL A 131 -6.14 -9.61 -9.82
N VAL A 132 -5.20 -9.15 -9.01
CA VAL A 132 -4.00 -9.92 -8.70
C VAL A 132 -4.10 -10.38 -7.26
N ALA A 133 -4.05 -11.69 -7.07
CA ALA A 133 -4.20 -12.31 -5.75
C ALA A 133 -3.09 -13.32 -5.47
N GLY A 134 -2.78 -13.53 -4.20
CA GLY A 134 -1.78 -14.50 -3.76
C GLY A 134 -1.63 -14.52 -2.25
N CYS A 135 -0.75 -15.39 -1.76
CA CYS A 135 -0.49 -15.57 -0.33
C CYS A 135 0.98 -15.35 -0.02
N TRP A 136 1.27 -14.48 0.94
CA TRP A 136 2.61 -14.27 1.47
C TRP A 136 2.71 -14.93 2.84
N HIS A 137 3.65 -15.87 2.99
CA HIS A 137 3.86 -16.58 4.25
C HIS A 137 4.99 -15.93 5.05
N TYR A 138 4.79 -15.82 6.35
CA TYR A 138 5.82 -15.41 7.28
C TYR A 138 6.88 -16.51 7.42
N ASN A 139 8.07 -16.25 6.90
CA ASN A 139 9.27 -17.02 7.17
C ASN A 139 10.51 -16.13 6.93
N ARG A 140 11.69 -16.62 7.34
CA ARG A 140 12.94 -15.83 7.28
C ARG A 140 13.32 -15.43 5.86
N GLU A 141 13.12 -16.31 4.89
CA GLU A 141 13.47 -16.07 3.49
C GLU A 141 12.58 -14.99 2.88
N ASN A 142 11.27 -15.14 3.03
CA ASN A 142 10.26 -14.20 2.57
C ASN A 142 10.42 -12.83 3.23
N LEU A 143 10.77 -12.76 4.51
CA LEU A 143 11.09 -11.49 5.19
C LEU A 143 12.30 -10.79 4.59
N ARG A 144 13.35 -11.55 4.25
CA ARG A 144 14.54 -10.98 3.62
C ARG A 144 14.21 -10.45 2.23
N ALA A 145 13.47 -11.22 1.44
CA ALA A 145 13.00 -10.83 0.12
C ALA A 145 12.12 -9.57 0.18
N LEU A 146 11.16 -9.54 1.12
CA LEU A 146 10.33 -8.37 1.43
C LEU A 146 11.19 -7.14 1.72
N GLY A 147 12.20 -7.26 2.58
CA GLY A 147 13.06 -6.13 2.95
C GLY A 147 13.80 -5.52 1.75
N VAL A 148 14.29 -6.35 0.82
CA VAL A 148 14.96 -5.87 -0.40
C VAL A 148 14.00 -5.09 -1.29
N VAL A 149 12.85 -5.67 -1.61
CA VAL A 149 11.86 -5.04 -2.50
C VAL A 149 11.28 -3.77 -1.85
N LEU A 150 11.07 -3.78 -0.53
CA LEU A 150 10.54 -2.64 0.19
C LEU A 150 11.48 -1.43 0.17
N VAL A 151 12.80 -1.65 0.23
CA VAL A 151 13.79 -0.58 0.07
C VAL A 151 13.69 0.07 -1.31
N GLU A 152 13.56 -0.73 -2.38
CA GLU A 152 13.38 -0.22 -3.75
C GLU A 152 12.10 0.62 -3.88
N GLU A 153 10.99 0.15 -3.31
CA GLU A 153 9.72 0.86 -3.39
C GLU A 153 9.70 2.14 -2.55
N ARG A 154 10.32 2.14 -1.37
CA ARG A 154 10.51 3.37 -0.57
C ARG A 154 11.37 4.39 -1.32
N LEU A 155 12.40 3.95 -2.05
CA LEU A 155 13.21 4.83 -2.89
C LEU A 155 12.40 5.45 -4.04
N ARG A 156 11.62 4.63 -4.76
CA ARG A 156 10.72 5.11 -5.83
C ARG A 156 9.72 6.13 -5.29
N TYR A 157 9.10 5.82 -4.15
CA TYR A 157 8.14 6.72 -3.51
C TYR A 157 8.80 8.01 -3.04
N THR A 158 9.99 7.96 -2.43
CA THR A 158 10.73 9.15 -1.99
C THR A 158 11.09 10.05 -3.16
N LYS A 159 11.55 9.47 -4.28
CA LYS A 159 11.84 10.22 -5.52
C LYS A 159 10.59 10.89 -6.07
N TRP A 160 9.45 10.20 -6.07
CA TRP A 160 8.18 10.79 -6.47
C TRP A 160 7.76 11.92 -5.51
N ALA A 161 7.82 11.69 -4.20
CA ALA A 161 7.39 12.66 -3.18
C ALA A 161 8.23 13.95 -3.18
N SER A 162 9.51 13.86 -3.52
CA SER A 162 10.37 15.04 -3.69
C SER A 162 10.04 15.84 -4.95
N GLN A 163 9.55 15.19 -6.00
CA GLN A 163 9.15 15.82 -7.26
C GLN A 163 7.71 16.37 -7.24
N ALA A 164 6.82 15.74 -6.47
CA ALA A 164 5.40 16.07 -6.41
C ALA A 164 5.04 17.17 -5.41
N ARG A 165 5.95 17.55 -4.48
CA ARG A 165 5.73 18.70 -3.60
C ARG A 165 5.88 20.01 -4.38
N PRO A 166 4.83 20.84 -4.53
CA PRO A 166 5.08 22.26 -4.76
C PRO A 166 5.79 22.84 -3.53
N ALA A 167 6.75 23.73 -3.77
CA ALA A 167 7.56 24.34 -2.72
C ALA A 167 6.68 24.91 -1.58
N PRO A 168 7.16 24.91 -0.30
CA PRO A 168 6.45 25.50 0.84
C PRO A 168 6.20 27.02 0.79
N GLY A 169 6.25 27.64 -0.40
CA GLY A 169 6.10 29.08 -0.63
C GLY A 169 4.78 29.52 -1.27
N VAL A 170 4.00 28.62 -1.90
CA VAL A 170 2.83 29.04 -2.69
C VAL A 170 1.65 29.49 -1.81
N LEU A 171 1.54 28.98 -0.58
CA LEU A 171 0.50 29.42 0.38
C LEU A 171 0.86 30.69 1.16
N LYS A 172 2.10 31.18 1.08
CA LYS A 172 2.50 32.43 1.76
C LYS A 172 2.16 33.68 0.94
N GLY A 173 2.07 33.57 -0.39
CA GLY A 173 1.71 34.67 -1.30
C GLY A 173 0.21 34.98 -1.41
N LEU A 174 -0.67 34.05 -1.02
CA LEU A 174 -2.12 34.26 -1.07
C LEU A 174 -2.69 34.94 0.18
N ARG A 175 -1.95 34.95 1.31
CA ARG A 175 -2.33 35.74 2.50
C ARG A 175 -2.03 37.23 2.37
N SER A 176 -1.14 37.63 1.46
CA SER A 176 -0.87 39.06 1.19
C SER A 176 -1.84 39.71 0.19
N LEU A 177 -2.78 38.94 -0.37
CA LEU A 177 -3.76 39.40 -1.36
C LEU A 177 -5.21 39.45 -0.83
N LEU A 178 -5.46 39.03 0.41
CA LEU A 178 -6.78 39.06 1.04
C LEU A 178 -6.85 39.96 2.29
N VAL A 179 -5.80 40.77 2.53
CA VAL A 179 -5.86 41.92 3.43
C VAL A 179 -5.52 43.16 2.60
N ARG A 180 -6.51 43.68 1.90
CA ARG A 180 -6.62 45.09 1.51
C ARG A 180 -8.07 45.50 1.54
#